data_AF-A0AAP5I7Z1-F1
#
_entry.id   AF-A0AAP5I7Z1-F1
#
_cell.length_a   1.000
_cell.length_b   1.000
_cell.length_c   1.000
_cell.angle_alpha   90.00
_cell.angle_beta   90.00
_cell.angle_gamma   90.00
#
_symmetry.space_group_name_H-M   'P 1'
#
loop_
_entity.id
_entity.type
_entity.pdbx_description
1 polymer ?
#
loop_
_entity_poly.entity_id
_entity_poly.type
_entity_poly.pdbx_seq_one_letter_code
_entity_poly.pdbx_strand_id
1 'polypeptide(L)'
;MNSIKLKFLHNLILGWRRFLGIFLLLTSLLFVDMHSALADINNDRYDGNIFVVYAGNGSLVPPKVTLGQALAAHKPTLLAFYVDDSSDCKEYAVVISRVQESYGREVEIIPVTVDGIVPKKTYSTTEPGYYYSGGVPQVVVFNKSGQVVLNKKGQVPYEQIDDKFREVFDLLPRNKSVQLKRRSFNEFNSELTQ
;
A
#
# COMPACT_ATOMS: atom_id res chain seq x y z
N MET A 1 59.86 -44.84 0.92
CA MET A 1 59.62 -43.38 1.12
C MET A 1 58.31 -42.85 0.50
N ASN A 2 57.59 -43.62 -0.34
CA ASN A 2 56.32 -43.18 -0.94
C ASN A 2 55.08 -43.36 -0.04
N SER A 3 55.09 -44.33 0.89
CA SER A 3 53.94 -44.60 1.77
C SER A 3 53.68 -43.52 2.83
N ILE A 4 54.73 -42.83 3.28
CA ILE A 4 54.65 -41.75 4.29
C ILE A 4 54.07 -40.47 3.67
N LYS A 5 54.48 -40.13 2.44
CA LYS A 5 53.90 -38.99 1.69
C LYS A 5 52.42 -39.21 1.37
N LEU A 6 52.01 -40.44 1.04
CA LEU A 6 50.62 -40.77 0.75
C LEU A 6 49.72 -40.66 1.99
N LYS A 7 50.19 -41.13 3.16
CA LYS A 7 49.47 -41.00 4.45
C LYS A 7 49.36 -39.53 4.89
N PHE A 8 50.39 -38.73 4.66
CA PHE A 8 50.37 -37.29 4.95
C PHE A 8 49.36 -36.54 4.08
N LEU A 9 49.34 -36.80 2.77
CA LEU A 9 48.38 -36.21 1.84
C LEU A 9 46.93 -36.61 2.20
N HIS A 10 46.71 -37.88 2.56
CA HIS A 10 45.40 -38.38 2.98
C HIS A 10 44.92 -37.69 4.27
N ASN A 11 45.79 -37.51 5.27
CA ASN A 11 45.45 -36.82 6.52
C ASN A 11 45.20 -35.31 6.31
N LEU A 12 45.90 -34.67 5.38
CA LEU A 12 45.67 -33.27 5.01
C LEU A 12 44.31 -33.07 4.33
N ILE A 13 43.95 -33.96 3.39
CA ILE A 13 42.64 -33.97 2.71
C ILE A 13 41.51 -34.28 3.71
N LEU A 14 41.73 -35.23 4.64
CA LEU A 14 40.76 -35.55 5.68
C LEU A 14 40.55 -34.37 6.66
N GLY A 15 41.63 -33.66 7.01
CA GLY A 15 41.59 -32.44 7.81
C GLY A 15 40.80 -31.32 7.13
N TRP A 16 41.07 -31.06 5.85
CA TRP A 16 40.34 -30.05 5.07
C TRP A 16 38.85 -30.35 4.97
N ARG A 17 38.47 -31.62 4.72
CA ARG A 17 37.05 -32.03 4.68
C ARG A 17 36.34 -31.82 6.00
N ARG A 18 37.03 -32.03 7.14
CA ARG A 18 36.49 -31.74 8.47
C ARG A 18 36.32 -30.24 8.70
N PHE A 19 37.32 -29.42 8.35
CA PHE A 19 37.19 -27.96 8.44
C PHE A 19 36.05 -27.43 7.57
N LEU A 20 35.91 -27.92 6.34
CA LEU A 20 34.81 -27.55 5.45
C LEU A 20 33.46 -27.99 6.02
N GLY A 21 33.37 -29.18 6.60
CA GLY A 21 32.15 -29.67 7.26
C GLY A 21 31.77 -28.85 8.49
N ILE A 22 32.74 -28.48 9.34
CA ILE A 22 32.51 -27.61 10.49
C ILE A 22 32.11 -26.20 10.03
N PHE A 23 32.77 -25.67 9.01
CA PHE A 23 32.44 -24.37 8.44
C PHE A 23 31.01 -24.34 7.88
N LEU A 24 30.62 -25.36 7.09
CA LEU A 24 29.26 -25.48 6.58
C LEU A 24 28.23 -25.62 7.70
N LEU A 25 28.53 -26.41 8.73
CA LEU A 25 27.66 -26.59 9.88
C LEU A 25 27.48 -25.27 10.66
N LEU A 26 28.57 -24.54 10.92
CA LEU A 26 28.52 -23.22 11.53
C LEU A 26 27.71 -22.24 10.68
N THR A 27 27.90 -22.23 9.35
CA THR A 27 27.09 -21.38 8.47
C THR A 27 25.61 -21.76 8.51
N SER A 28 25.27 -23.05 8.54
CA SER A 28 23.86 -23.47 8.65
C SER A 28 23.23 -23.08 9.99
N LEU A 29 23.99 -23.12 11.09
CA LEU A 29 23.54 -22.70 12.41
C LEU A 29 23.24 -21.19 12.46
N LEU A 30 23.96 -20.37 11.70
CA LEU A 30 23.69 -18.93 11.61
C LEU A 30 22.33 -18.60 10.95
N PHE A 31 21.74 -19.51 10.18
CA PHE A 31 20.44 -19.32 9.53
C PHE A 31 19.24 -19.84 10.35
N VAL A 32 19.47 -20.54 11.46
CA VAL A 32 18.37 -21.13 12.28
C VAL A 32 17.56 -20.05 13.01
N ASP A 33 18.18 -18.91 13.32
CA ASP A 33 17.58 -17.81 14.08
C ASP A 33 17.12 -16.62 13.20
N MET A 34 17.09 -16.81 11.87
CA MET A 34 16.49 -15.81 10.98
C MET A 34 14.99 -15.76 11.23
N HIS A 35 14.57 -14.71 11.93
CA HIS A 35 13.15 -14.43 12.13
C HIS A 35 12.49 -14.19 10.77
N SER A 36 11.39 -14.86 10.50
CA SER A 36 10.58 -14.60 9.30
C SER A 36 10.16 -13.13 9.28
N ALA A 37 10.43 -12.43 8.18
CA ALA A 37 9.86 -11.12 7.90
C ALA A 37 8.37 -11.30 7.56
N LEU A 38 7.55 -11.46 8.59
CA LEU A 38 6.10 -11.60 8.46
C LEU A 38 5.45 -10.22 8.52
N ALA A 39 4.96 -9.76 7.37
CA ALA A 39 4.07 -8.62 7.33
C ALA A 39 2.74 -8.97 8.01
N ASP A 40 2.23 -8.08 8.85
CA ASP A 40 0.98 -8.30 9.57
C ASP A 40 0.16 -7.02 9.62
N ILE A 41 -1.07 -7.13 9.11
CA ILE A 41 -1.99 -6.01 8.92
C ILE A 41 -2.47 -5.43 10.27
N ASN A 42 -2.49 -6.24 11.33
CA ASN A 42 -3.09 -5.91 12.62
C ASN A 42 -2.11 -5.30 13.63
N ASN A 43 -0.92 -4.90 13.18
CA ASN A 43 0.08 -4.29 14.05
C ASN A 43 0.70 -3.04 13.43
N ASP A 44 1.34 -2.25 14.29
CA ASP A 44 1.95 -0.96 13.94
C ASP A 44 3.43 -1.10 13.57
N ARG A 45 3.81 -2.18 12.87
CA ARG A 45 5.17 -2.33 12.32
C ARG A 45 5.21 -1.86 10.87
N TYR A 46 6.34 -1.27 10.47
CA TYR A 46 6.57 -0.93 9.07
C TYR A 46 6.88 -2.19 8.25
N ASP A 47 5.97 -2.53 7.34
CA ASP A 47 6.07 -3.71 6.46
C ASP A 47 6.34 -3.31 4.99
N GLY A 48 6.51 -2.02 4.72
CA GLY A 48 6.57 -1.42 3.38
C GLY A 48 5.37 -0.51 3.12
N ASN A 49 5.24 -0.01 1.89
CA ASN A 49 4.14 0.88 1.57
C ASN A 49 2.77 0.18 1.61
N ILE A 50 1.81 0.74 2.35
CA ILE A 50 0.54 0.05 2.63
C ILE A 50 -0.32 -0.21 1.38
N PHE A 51 -0.25 0.66 0.37
CA PHE A 51 -1.02 0.47 -0.87
C PHE A 51 -0.42 -0.66 -1.72
N VAL A 52 0.90 -0.81 -1.70
CA VAL A 52 1.60 -1.89 -2.39
C VAL A 52 1.36 -3.22 -1.69
N VAL A 53 1.58 -3.26 -0.37
CA VAL A 53 1.61 -4.50 0.42
C VAL A 53 0.20 -5.04 0.69
N TYR A 54 -0.73 -4.19 1.14
CA TYR A 54 -2.03 -4.65 1.64
C TYR A 54 -3.18 -4.44 0.66
N ALA A 55 -3.05 -3.48 -0.27
CA ALA A 55 -4.09 -3.17 -1.22
C ALA A 55 -3.79 -3.59 -2.67
N GLY A 56 -2.60 -4.17 -2.92
CA GLY A 56 -2.18 -4.66 -4.24
C GLY A 56 -2.10 -3.56 -5.31
N ASN A 57 -1.91 -2.31 -4.90
CA ASN A 57 -2.13 -1.14 -5.73
C ASN A 57 -0.96 -0.17 -5.66
N GLY A 58 0.18 -0.62 -6.17
CA GLY A 58 1.37 0.23 -6.30
C GLY A 58 1.22 1.38 -7.29
N SER A 59 0.14 1.43 -8.07
CA SER A 59 -0.09 2.52 -9.02
C SER A 59 -0.44 3.87 -8.37
N LEU A 60 -0.85 3.85 -7.10
CA LEU A 60 -1.18 5.05 -6.32
C LEU A 60 0.06 5.75 -5.77
N VAL A 61 1.18 5.03 -5.61
CA VAL A 61 2.36 5.55 -4.92
C VAL A 61 3.59 5.44 -5.82
N PRO A 62 4.26 6.56 -6.16
CA PRO A 62 3.93 7.93 -5.76
C PRO A 62 2.70 8.49 -6.50
N PRO A 63 2.03 9.53 -5.94
CA PRO A 63 0.95 10.22 -6.64
C PRO A 63 1.44 10.83 -7.96
N LYS A 64 0.61 10.79 -8.99
CA LYS A 64 0.96 11.26 -10.35
C LYS A 64 1.00 12.78 -10.45
N VAL A 65 0.19 13.47 -9.65
CA VAL A 65 0.08 14.92 -9.62
C VAL A 65 -0.05 15.41 -8.17
N THR A 66 0.26 16.68 -7.98
CA THR A 66 0.05 17.39 -6.71
C THR A 66 -1.40 17.85 -6.56
N LEU A 67 -1.82 18.15 -5.33
CA LEU A 67 -3.14 18.74 -5.07
C LEU A 67 -3.34 20.03 -5.87
N GLY A 68 -2.37 20.94 -5.87
CA GLY A 68 -2.44 22.18 -6.65
C GLY A 68 -2.67 21.95 -8.14
N GLN A 69 -2.01 20.96 -8.74
CA GLN A 69 -2.21 20.59 -10.15
C GLN A 69 -3.60 20.02 -10.39
N ALA A 70 -4.09 19.14 -9.51
CA ALA A 70 -5.42 18.53 -9.64
C ALA A 70 -6.54 19.59 -9.53
N LEU A 71 -6.41 20.52 -8.58
CA LEU A 71 -7.33 21.64 -8.40
C LEU A 71 -7.32 22.59 -9.61
N ALA A 72 -6.14 22.93 -10.14
CA ALA A 72 -6.01 23.76 -11.34
C ALA A 72 -6.61 23.10 -12.59
N ALA A 73 -6.58 21.77 -12.66
CA ALA A 73 -7.20 20.99 -13.74
C ALA A 73 -8.71 20.78 -13.54
N HIS A 74 -9.32 21.35 -12.50
CA HIS A 74 -10.74 21.15 -12.13
C HIS A 74 -11.13 19.68 -11.99
N LYS A 75 -10.16 18.83 -11.62
CA LYS A 75 -10.37 17.39 -11.40
C LYS A 75 -10.93 17.18 -9.99
N PRO A 76 -12.05 16.46 -9.83
CA PRO A 76 -12.44 15.94 -8.52
C PRO A 76 -11.27 15.18 -7.91
N THR A 77 -11.01 15.41 -6.63
CA THR A 77 -9.79 14.91 -5.99
C THR A 77 -10.11 14.25 -4.66
N LEU A 78 -9.46 13.13 -4.35
CA LEU A 78 -9.42 12.50 -3.03
C LEU A 78 -8.00 12.60 -2.48
N LEU A 79 -7.83 13.28 -1.35
CA LEU A 79 -6.63 13.11 -0.52
C LEU A 79 -6.87 11.94 0.44
N ALA A 80 -5.91 11.03 0.50
CA ALA A 80 -5.90 9.93 1.48
C ALA A 80 -4.64 10.05 2.34
N PHE A 81 -4.80 10.56 3.56
CA PHE A 81 -3.71 10.69 4.53
C PHE A 81 -3.49 9.38 5.29
N TYR A 82 -2.23 8.97 5.38
CA TYR A 82 -1.84 7.70 5.99
C TYR A 82 -0.43 7.75 6.61
N VAL A 83 -0.11 6.75 7.41
CA VAL A 83 1.27 6.33 7.72
C VAL A 83 1.42 4.85 7.38
N ASP A 84 2.64 4.41 7.10
CA ASP A 84 2.88 3.03 6.64
C ASP A 84 2.89 2.00 7.78
N ASP A 85 3.09 2.45 9.01
CA ASP A 85 3.24 1.66 10.23
C ASP A 85 2.02 1.78 11.15
N SER A 86 0.84 2.09 10.62
CA SER A 86 -0.43 2.07 11.37
C SER A 86 -1.33 0.95 10.89
N SER A 87 -1.68 0.04 11.79
CA SER A 87 -2.68 -1.02 11.57
C SER A 87 -3.99 -0.48 10.98
N ASP A 88 -4.54 0.59 11.56
CA ASP A 88 -5.74 1.27 11.04
C ASP A 88 -5.57 1.72 9.58
N CYS A 89 -4.40 2.25 9.22
CA CYS A 89 -4.09 2.66 7.85
C CYS A 89 -3.91 1.47 6.90
N LYS A 90 -3.24 0.40 7.36
CA LYS A 90 -3.03 -0.84 6.60
C LYS A 90 -4.37 -1.47 6.20
N GLU A 91 -5.29 -1.61 7.15
CA GLU A 91 -6.66 -2.08 6.89
C GLU A 91 -7.41 -1.16 5.92
N TYR A 92 -7.26 0.15 6.12
CA TYR A 92 -7.99 1.15 5.35
C TYR A 92 -7.52 1.29 3.89
N ALA A 93 -6.30 0.85 3.56
CA ALA A 93 -5.76 0.89 2.20
C ALA A 93 -6.67 0.19 1.18
N VAL A 94 -7.37 -0.88 1.59
CA VAL A 94 -8.32 -1.62 0.75
C VAL A 94 -9.50 -0.74 0.31
N VAL A 95 -9.99 0.13 1.20
CA VAL A 95 -11.09 1.06 0.90
C VAL A 95 -10.67 2.07 -0.16
N ILE A 96 -9.48 2.64 -0.04
CA ILE A 96 -8.95 3.60 -1.01
C ILE A 96 -8.72 2.95 -2.38
N SER A 97 -8.18 1.72 -2.43
CA SER A 97 -8.06 0.97 -3.68
C SER A 97 -9.41 0.71 -4.35
N ARG A 98 -10.45 0.42 -3.57
CA ARG A 98 -11.81 0.26 -4.08
C ARG A 98 -12.38 1.56 -4.67
N VAL A 99 -12.07 2.71 -4.05
CA VAL A 99 -12.41 4.02 -4.62
C VAL A 99 -11.69 4.24 -5.94
N GLN A 100 -10.39 3.91 -6.04
CA GLN A 100 -9.67 4.02 -7.30
C GLN A 100 -10.22 3.10 -8.38
N GLU A 101 -10.56 1.85 -8.04
CA GLU A 101 -11.19 0.93 -8.99
C GLU A 101 -12.46 1.55 -9.60
N SER A 102 -13.27 2.20 -8.77
CA SER A 102 -14.57 2.75 -9.19
C SER A 102 -14.45 4.11 -9.89
N TYR A 103 -13.51 4.96 -9.45
CA TYR A 103 -13.48 6.38 -9.82
C TYR A 103 -12.13 6.86 -10.39
N GLY A 104 -11.06 6.07 -10.35
CA GLY A 104 -9.70 6.50 -10.66
C GLY A 104 -9.44 6.97 -12.10
N ARG A 105 -10.42 6.84 -12.99
CA ARG A 105 -10.41 7.45 -14.33
C ARG A 105 -10.76 8.94 -14.29
N GLU A 106 -11.73 9.30 -13.45
CA GLU A 106 -12.34 10.63 -13.39
C GLU A 106 -11.92 11.44 -12.16
N VAL A 107 -11.50 10.76 -11.10
CA VAL A 107 -11.03 11.33 -9.84
C VAL A 107 -9.52 11.17 -9.73
N GLU A 108 -8.84 12.23 -9.32
CA GLU A 108 -7.45 12.16 -8.92
C GLU A 108 -7.36 11.68 -7.46
N ILE A 109 -6.64 10.59 -7.21
CA ILE A 109 -6.46 10.04 -5.86
C ILE A 109 -5.01 10.24 -5.46
N ILE A 110 -4.80 11.06 -4.44
CA ILE A 110 -3.49 11.47 -3.99
C ILE A 110 -3.28 10.90 -2.59
N PRO A 111 -2.57 9.75 -2.46
CA PRO A 111 -2.12 9.29 -1.16
C PRO A 111 -1.05 10.25 -0.62
N VAL A 112 -1.20 10.64 0.64
CA VAL A 112 -0.30 11.56 1.34
C VAL A 112 0.20 10.89 2.61
N THR A 113 1.48 10.49 2.63
CA THR A 113 2.12 10.10 3.89
C THR A 113 2.25 11.33 4.77
N VAL A 114 1.75 11.27 6.01
CA VAL A 114 1.81 12.42 6.92
C VAL A 114 3.23 12.68 7.40
N ASP A 115 4.11 11.67 7.41
CA ASP A 115 5.54 11.83 7.69
C ASP A 115 6.25 12.67 6.63
N GLY A 116 5.69 12.70 5.42
CA GLY A 116 6.18 13.54 4.32
C GLY A 116 5.70 14.99 4.37
N ILE A 117 4.80 15.36 5.29
CA ILE A 117 4.30 16.73 5.42
C ILE A 117 5.35 17.57 6.15
N VAL A 118 6.09 18.39 5.40
CA VAL A 118 7.09 19.31 5.96
C VAL A 118 6.41 20.30 6.91
N PRO A 119 6.84 20.37 8.19
CA PRO A 119 6.27 21.32 9.15
C PRO A 119 6.44 22.78 8.69
N LYS A 120 5.32 23.48 8.53
CA LYS A 120 5.27 24.92 8.19
C LYS A 120 4.36 25.66 9.17
N LYS A 121 4.63 26.97 9.36
CA LYS A 121 3.74 27.85 10.16
C LYS A 121 2.35 27.98 9.53
N THR A 122 2.30 28.01 8.20
CA THR A 122 1.07 28.15 7.40
C THR A 122 1.22 27.36 6.12
N TYR A 123 0.16 26.68 5.70
CA TYR A 123 0.08 25.99 4.42
C TYR A 123 -0.84 26.75 3.46
N SER A 124 -0.59 26.63 2.16
CA SER A 124 -1.52 27.07 1.10
C SER A 124 -2.67 26.07 0.96
N THR A 125 -3.84 26.52 0.50
CA THR A 125 -4.98 25.66 0.14
C THR A 125 -4.68 24.70 -1.01
N THR A 126 -3.55 24.86 -1.70
CA THR A 126 -3.08 23.93 -2.73
C THR A 126 -2.14 22.85 -2.18
N GLU A 127 -1.84 22.88 -0.88
CA GLU A 127 -0.95 21.94 -0.20
C GLU A 127 -1.74 20.97 0.68
N PRO A 128 -1.43 19.66 0.67
CA PRO A 128 -2.11 18.69 1.54
C PRO A 128 -2.04 19.04 3.03
N GLY A 129 -0.92 19.64 3.49
CA GLY A 129 -0.73 20.04 4.88
C GLY A 129 -1.77 21.03 5.40
N TYR A 130 -2.45 21.78 4.52
CA TYR A 130 -3.56 22.66 4.91
C TYR A 130 -4.79 21.89 5.41
N TYR A 131 -5.01 20.68 4.91
CA TYR A 131 -6.22 19.89 5.19
C TYR A 131 -6.00 18.79 6.23
N TYR A 132 -4.75 18.46 6.55
CA TYR A 132 -4.44 17.46 7.56
C TYR A 132 -4.88 17.93 8.95
N SER A 133 -5.67 17.10 9.66
CA SER A 133 -6.29 17.46 10.93
C SER A 133 -5.69 16.72 12.14
N GLY A 134 -4.45 16.25 12.01
CA GLY A 134 -3.68 15.64 13.09
C GLY A 134 -4.06 14.19 13.44
N GLY A 135 -4.63 13.44 12.50
CA GLY A 135 -4.93 12.02 12.71
C GLY A 135 -5.03 11.25 11.39
N VAL A 136 -4.70 9.97 11.43
CA VAL A 136 -4.75 9.05 10.30
C VAL A 136 -5.48 7.76 10.69
N PRO A 137 -6.11 7.04 9.74
CA PRO A 137 -6.32 7.47 8.36
C PRO A 137 -7.26 8.69 8.28
N GLN A 138 -7.12 9.52 7.25
CA GLN A 138 -8.03 10.64 7.00
C GLN A 138 -8.26 10.79 5.50
N VAL A 139 -9.48 11.13 5.12
CA VAL A 139 -9.83 11.42 3.73
C VAL A 139 -10.38 12.83 3.57
N VAL A 140 -10.05 13.46 2.45
CA VAL A 140 -10.60 14.76 2.04
C VAL A 140 -11.03 14.69 0.58
N VAL A 141 -12.30 14.97 0.31
CA VAL A 141 -12.87 14.93 -1.05
C VAL A 141 -13.12 16.35 -1.53
N PHE A 142 -12.68 16.63 -2.75
CA PHE A 142 -12.84 17.89 -3.45
C PHE A 142 -13.76 17.71 -4.66
N ASN A 143 -14.67 18.66 -4.87
CA ASN A 143 -15.45 18.74 -6.11
C ASN A 143 -14.64 19.40 -7.25
N LYS A 144 -15.23 19.50 -8.45
CA LYS A 144 -14.61 20.12 -9.64
C LYS A 144 -14.23 21.60 -9.44
N SER A 145 -14.92 22.29 -8.53
CA SER A 145 -14.65 23.69 -8.18
C SER A 145 -13.52 23.83 -7.15
N GLY A 146 -12.94 22.73 -6.69
CA GLY A 146 -11.90 22.70 -5.65
C GLY A 146 -12.43 22.92 -4.23
N GLN A 147 -13.74 22.81 -4.01
CA GLN A 147 -14.34 22.92 -2.67
C GLN A 147 -14.31 21.57 -1.98
N VAL A 148 -14.04 21.58 -0.67
CA VAL A 148 -14.10 20.39 0.18
C VAL A 148 -15.55 19.99 0.42
N VAL A 149 -15.92 18.77 0.01
CA VAL A 149 -17.26 18.19 0.22
C VAL A 149 -17.27 17.09 1.28
N LEU A 150 -16.08 16.57 1.65
CA LEU A 150 -15.89 15.62 2.75
C LEU A 150 -14.52 15.87 3.38
N ASN A 151 -14.45 15.91 4.72
CA ASN A 151 -13.20 15.88 5.48
C ASN A 151 -13.45 15.08 6.76
N LYS A 152 -12.90 13.86 6.83
CA LYS A 152 -13.20 12.92 7.91
C LYS A 152 -11.96 12.10 8.27
N LYS A 153 -11.77 11.91 9.58
CA LYS A 153 -10.76 11.04 10.18
C LYS A 153 -11.33 9.66 10.47
N GLY A 154 -10.44 8.67 10.58
CA GLY A 154 -10.75 7.28 10.86
C GLY A 154 -11.08 6.48 9.59
N GLN A 155 -11.54 5.25 9.80
CA GLN A 155 -11.92 4.32 8.73
C GLN A 155 -13.25 4.73 8.09
N VAL A 156 -13.24 5.76 7.25
CA VAL A 156 -14.44 6.26 6.58
C VAL A 156 -14.94 5.22 5.58
N PRO A 157 -16.17 4.70 5.71
CA PRO A 157 -16.67 3.65 4.82
C PRO A 157 -16.63 4.08 3.35
N TYR A 158 -16.35 3.12 2.46
CA TYR A 158 -16.38 3.32 1.00
C TYR A 158 -17.65 4.05 0.57
N GLU A 159 -18.77 3.64 1.16
CA GLU A 159 -20.10 4.14 0.89
C GLU A 159 -20.23 5.66 1.11
N GLN A 160 -19.59 6.18 2.15
CA GLN A 160 -19.65 7.62 2.44
C GLN A 160 -18.85 8.44 1.42
N ILE A 161 -17.75 7.89 0.89
CA ILE A 161 -16.95 8.51 -0.16
C ILE A 161 -17.69 8.43 -1.51
N ASP A 162 -18.24 7.26 -1.82
CA ASP A 162 -19.04 7.00 -3.02
C ASP A 162 -20.27 7.91 -3.12
N ASP A 163 -20.98 8.14 -2.01
CA ASP A 163 -22.12 9.06 -1.98
C ASP A 163 -21.69 10.49 -2.35
N LYS A 164 -20.52 10.93 -1.89
CA LYS A 164 -19.98 12.26 -2.21
C LYS A 164 -19.53 12.36 -3.66
N PHE A 165 -18.92 11.32 -4.22
CA PHE A 165 -18.60 11.33 -5.65
C PHE A 165 -19.86 11.29 -6.52
N ARG A 166 -20.89 10.54 -6.13
CA ARG A 166 -22.18 10.55 -6.83
C ARG A 166 -22.78 11.95 -6.88
N GLU A 167 -22.76 12.70 -5.77
CA GLU A 167 -23.16 14.12 -5.75
C GLU A 167 -22.28 14.97 -6.68
N VAL A 168 -20.96 14.80 -6.67
CA VAL A 168 -20.01 15.56 -7.51
C VAL A 168 -20.21 15.30 -9.01
N PHE A 169 -20.63 14.09 -9.37
CA PHE A 169 -20.84 13.66 -10.76
C PHE A 169 -22.30 13.69 -11.21
N ASP A 170 -23.23 14.18 -10.38
CA ASP A 170 -24.68 14.16 -10.63
C ASP A 170 -25.21 12.76 -11.00
N LEU A 171 -24.72 11.75 -10.28
CA LEU A 171 -25.15 10.36 -10.45
C LEU A 171 -26.36 10.06 -9.55
N LEU A 172 -27.19 9.10 -9.96
CA LEU A 172 -28.29 8.61 -9.14
C LEU A 172 -27.78 8.19 -7.75
N PRO A 173 -28.58 8.29 -6.67
CA PRO A 173 -28.23 7.73 -5.37
C PRO A 173 -28.07 6.19 -5.41
N ARG A 174 -27.31 5.62 -4.46
CA ARG A 174 -26.97 4.18 -4.46
C ARG A 174 -28.21 3.29 -4.41
N ASN A 175 -29.19 3.63 -3.58
CA ASN A 175 -30.44 2.89 -3.45
C ASN A 175 -31.31 2.90 -4.73
N LYS A 176 -31.07 3.84 -5.65
CA LYS A 176 -31.74 3.96 -6.94
C LYS A 176 -30.88 3.43 -8.11
N SER A 177 -29.68 2.96 -7.82
CA SER A 177 -28.75 2.45 -8.84
C SER A 177 -28.82 0.93 -8.92
N VAL A 178 -28.72 0.41 -10.14
CA VAL A 178 -28.56 -1.03 -10.34
C VAL A 178 -27.23 -1.46 -9.71
N GLN A 179 -27.26 -2.44 -8.79
CA GLN A 179 -26.03 -3.06 -8.32
C GLN A 179 -25.35 -3.74 -9.51
N LEU A 180 -24.23 -3.20 -9.95
CA LEU A 180 -23.32 -3.91 -10.84
C LEU A 180 -22.78 -5.11 -10.08
N LYS A 181 -23.31 -6.30 -10.36
CA LYS A 181 -22.72 -7.54 -9.88
C LYS A 181 -21.33 -7.64 -10.49
N ARG A 182 -20.30 -7.57 -9.63
CA ARG A 182 -18.95 -7.96 -10.02
C ARG A 182 -19.03 -9.43 -10.41
N ARG A 183 -18.91 -9.74 -11.71
CA ARG A 183 -18.82 -11.13 -12.17
C ARG A 183 -17.64 -11.77 -11.45
N SER A 184 -17.85 -12.96 -10.89
CA SER A 184 -16.77 -13.62 -10.17
C SER A 184 -15.63 -13.91 -11.13
N PHE A 185 -14.38 -13.82 -10.67
CA PHE A 185 -13.16 -13.91 -11.49
C PHE A 185 -13.04 -15.24 -12.27
N ASN A 186 -13.93 -16.21 -12.03
CA ASN A 186 -13.86 -17.56 -12.57
C ASN A 186 -14.91 -17.87 -13.67
N GLU A 187 -15.77 -16.92 -14.07
CA GLU A 187 -16.81 -17.19 -15.09
C GLU A 187 -16.24 -17.37 -16.53
N PHE A 188 -15.12 -16.72 -16.86
CA PHE A 188 -14.50 -16.88 -18.19
C PHE A 188 -13.83 -18.25 -18.38
N ASN A 189 -13.32 -18.88 -17.32
CA ASN A 189 -12.69 -20.20 -17.42
C ASN A 189 -13.72 -21.32 -17.62
N SER A 190 -14.96 -21.14 -17.14
CA SER A 190 -16.02 -22.14 -17.32
C SER A 190 -16.62 -22.15 -18.73
N GLU A 191 -16.66 -21.01 -19.42
CA GLU A 191 -17.24 -20.91 -20.77
C GLU A 191 -16.31 -21.45 -21.87
N LEU A 192 -15.01 -21.60 -21.59
CA LEU A 192 -14.02 -22.18 -22.52
C LEU A 192 -13.94 -23.72 -22.45
N THR A 193 -14.70 -24.34 -21.54
CA THR A 193 -14.72 -25.80 -21.33
C THR A 193 -16.00 -26.49 -21.79
N GLN A 194 -16.83 -25.83 -22.62
CA GLN A 194 -17.96 -26.46 -23.32
C GLN A 194 -17.74 -26.47 -24.83
#